data_AF-A0AAV0ZLZ1-F1
#
_entry.id   AF-A0AAV0ZLZ1-F1
#
_cell.length_a   1.000
_cell.length_b   1.000
_cell.length_c   1.000
_cell.angle_alpha   90.00
_cell.angle_beta   90.00
_cell.angle_gamma   90.00
#
_symmetry.space_group_name_H-M   'P 1'
#
loop_
_entity.id
_entity.type
_entity.pdbx_description
1 polymer ?
#
loop_
_entity_poly.entity_id
_entity_poly.type
_entity_poly.pdbx_seq_one_letter_code
_entity_poly.pdbx_strand_id
1 'polypeptide(L)'
;MSLNQEPMIAQLETVSDWITKLEYLQSLKLKSRDEKGRPWTLHMKSFENNAYLTDMYLLGSLSSTSIVSQFPLSLVELTLSHSKLQDDPMILLKDFPNLQTLCLLAESYTGTTMVCKSHSFPQLHVLKVWKLEQLEEWKIEPETLPCLRQLEIRSCCQYI
;
A
#
# COMPACT_ATOMS: atom_id res chain seq x y z
N MET A 1 -6.15 -23.54 17.85
CA MET A 1 -6.34 -22.24 18.51
C MET A 1 -4.95 -21.74 18.89
N SER A 2 -4.39 -20.80 18.13
CA SER A 2 -2.98 -20.41 18.26
C SER A 2 -2.76 -19.45 19.43
N LEU A 3 -1.61 -19.66 20.07
CA LEU A 3 -0.94 -18.89 21.13
C LEU A 3 -1.22 -17.38 21.10
N ASN A 4 -1.35 -16.81 22.31
CA ASN A 4 -1.56 -15.40 22.63
C ASN A 4 -0.92 -14.43 21.64
N GLN A 5 -1.73 -13.84 20.76
CA GLN A 5 -1.30 -12.82 19.79
C GLN A 5 -1.17 -11.41 20.43
N GLU A 6 -1.68 -11.24 21.66
CA GLU A 6 -1.68 -9.97 22.40
C GLU A 6 -0.31 -9.29 22.53
N PRO A 7 0.80 -10.00 22.83
CA PRO A 7 2.11 -9.35 22.99
C PRO A 7 2.60 -8.71 21.69
N MET A 8 2.33 -9.35 20.54
CA MET A 8 2.73 -8.86 19.22
C MET A 8 1.89 -7.64 18.79
N ILE A 9 0.58 -7.67 19.08
CA ILE A 9 -0.30 -6.52 18.82
C ILE A 9 0.17 -5.30 19.63
N ALA A 10 0.43 -5.47 20.93
CA ALA A 10 0.91 -4.39 21.79
C ALA A 10 2.26 -3.81 21.30
N GLN A 11 3.15 -4.65 20.79
CA GLN A 11 4.40 -4.19 20.18
C GLN A 11 4.17 -3.34 18.93
N LEU A 12 3.26 -3.74 18.05
CA LEU A 12 2.95 -2.98 16.83
C LEU A 12 2.28 -1.64 17.14
N GLU A 13 1.37 -1.61 18.12
CA GLU A 13 0.78 -0.36 18.61
C GLU A 13 1.86 0.57 19.19
N THR A 14 2.81 0.01 19.95
CA THR A 14 3.93 0.77 20.51
C THR A 14 4.83 1.35 19.42
N VAL A 15 5.15 0.56 18.38
CA VAL A 15 5.91 1.04 17.22
C VAL A 15 5.16 2.16 16.49
N SER A 16 3.84 1.99 16.31
CA SER A 16 3.00 3.04 15.72
C SER A 16 3.05 4.34 16.53
N ASP A 17 3.09 4.26 17.85
CA ASP A 17 3.21 5.42 18.74
C ASP A 17 4.58 6.09 18.75
N TRP A 18 5.63 5.35 18.40
CA TRP A 18 6.94 5.96 18.20
C TRP A 18 7.00 6.73 16.89
N ILE A 19 6.44 6.15 15.82
CA ILE A 19 6.47 6.77 14.49
C ILE A 19 5.73 8.12 14.48
N THR A 20 4.60 8.24 15.20
CA THR A 20 3.87 9.51 15.29
C THR A 20 4.66 10.63 15.99
N LYS A 21 5.67 10.29 16.81
CA LYS A 21 6.57 11.25 17.48
C LYS A 21 7.75 11.67 16.60
N LEU A 22 8.00 10.99 15.49
CA LEU A 22 9.08 11.30 14.56
C LEU A 22 8.61 12.32 13.53
N GLU A 23 8.46 13.58 13.95
CA GLU A 23 7.86 14.65 13.15
C GLU A 23 8.57 14.89 11.81
N TYR A 24 9.89 14.66 11.75
CA TYR A 24 10.72 14.86 10.56
C TYR A 24 11.03 13.57 9.79
N LEU A 25 10.33 12.47 10.08
CA LEU A 25 10.58 11.20 9.40
C LEU A 25 10.18 11.30 7.92
N GLN A 26 11.16 11.07 7.04
CA GLN A 26 10.93 11.08 5.58
C GLN A 26 10.68 9.70 5.00
N SER A 27 11.31 8.67 5.58
CA SER A 27 11.21 7.29 5.09
C SER A 27 10.81 6.34 6.20
N LEU A 28 9.74 5.57 5.96
CA LEU A 28 9.24 4.54 6.84
C LEU A 28 9.25 3.19 6.11
N LYS A 29 9.90 2.20 6.72
CA LYS A 29 9.87 0.82 6.26
C LYS A 29 9.45 -0.11 7.39
N LEU A 30 8.23 -0.60 7.31
CA LEU A 30 7.67 -1.52 8.28
C LEU A 30 7.46 -2.90 7.65
N LYS A 31 7.93 -3.94 8.33
CA LYS A 31 7.76 -5.33 7.92
C LYS A 31 7.30 -6.15 9.09
N SER A 32 6.19 -6.85 8.93
CA SER A 32 5.62 -7.70 9.96
C SER A 32 5.28 -9.07 9.37
N ARG A 33 5.91 -10.10 9.95
CA ARG A 33 5.69 -11.51 9.60
C ARG A 33 5.59 -12.33 10.88
N ASP A 34 4.80 -13.40 10.84
CA ASP A 34 4.78 -14.39 11.91
C ASP A 34 5.98 -15.34 11.83
N GLU A 35 6.09 -16.23 12.82
CA GLU A 35 7.13 -17.27 12.92
C GLU A 35 7.16 -18.21 11.69
N LYS A 36 6.04 -18.32 10.97
CA LYS A 36 5.92 -19.13 9.74
C LYS A 36 6.22 -18.32 8.48
N GLY A 37 6.65 -17.07 8.62
CA GLY A 37 6.94 -16.16 7.53
C GLY A 37 5.69 -15.61 6.84
N ARG A 38 4.48 -15.82 7.35
CA ARG A 38 3.25 -15.26 6.79
C ARG A 38 3.13 -13.79 7.17
N PRO A 39 2.52 -12.93 6.32
CA PRO A 39 2.29 -11.54 6.68
C PRO A 39 1.44 -11.44 7.94
N TRP A 40 1.88 -10.62 8.90
CA TRP A 40 1.10 -10.33 10.10
C TRP A 40 0.30 -9.05 9.93
N THR A 41 -0.77 -8.89 10.70
CA THR A 41 -1.61 -7.69 10.66
C THR A 41 -0.86 -6.48 11.22
N LEU A 42 -0.73 -5.44 10.41
CA LEU A 42 -0.23 -4.13 10.78
C LEU A 42 -1.36 -3.33 11.42
N HIS A 43 -1.28 -3.16 12.73
CA HIS A 43 -2.11 -2.20 13.46
C HIS A 43 -1.36 -0.86 13.46
N MET A 44 -1.84 0.09 12.67
CA MET A 44 -1.24 1.41 12.52
C MET A 44 -2.23 2.48 12.93
N LYS A 45 -1.71 3.56 13.51
CA LYS A 45 -2.43 4.81 13.72
C LYS A 45 -2.35 5.67 12.44
N SER A 46 -3.15 6.74 12.41
CA SER A 46 -3.12 7.71 11.31
C SER A 46 -1.74 8.35 11.18
N PHE A 47 -1.28 8.48 9.93
CA PHE A 47 -0.05 9.19 9.55
C PHE A 47 -0.36 10.47 8.78
N GLU A 48 -1.61 10.93 8.75
CA GLU A 48 -2.05 12.10 7.96
C GLU A 48 -1.22 13.35 8.27
N ASN A 49 -0.80 13.51 9.53
CA ASN A 49 -0.05 14.67 10.00
C ASN A 49 1.48 14.55 9.81
N ASN A 50 2.00 13.41 9.35
CA ASN A 50 3.43 13.23 9.08
C ASN A 50 3.80 13.87 7.73
N ALA A 51 3.73 15.20 7.66
CA ALA A 51 3.87 15.97 6.42
C ALA A 51 5.25 15.86 5.73
N TYR A 52 6.26 15.37 6.44
CA TYR A 52 7.59 15.11 5.88
C TYR A 52 7.77 13.70 5.34
N LEU A 53 6.82 12.79 5.59
CA LEU A 53 6.92 11.40 5.17
C LEU A 53 6.64 11.30 3.67
N THR A 54 7.67 10.97 2.91
CA THR A 54 7.66 10.87 1.45
C THR A 54 7.74 9.43 0.95
N ASP A 55 8.37 8.55 1.73
CA ASP A 55 8.69 7.19 1.31
C ASP A 55 8.10 6.20 2.32
N MET A 56 7.16 5.37 1.86
CA MET A 56 6.53 4.37 2.73
C MET A 56 6.60 2.98 2.10
N TYR A 57 7.17 2.05 2.85
CA TYR A 57 7.19 0.63 2.52
C TYR A 57 6.51 -0.15 3.64
N LEU A 58 5.43 -0.85 3.31
CA LEU A 58 4.68 -1.68 4.25
C LEU A 58 4.65 -3.12 3.76
N LEU A 59 5.11 -4.04 4.61
CA LEU A 59 4.96 -5.48 4.41
C LEU A 59 4.19 -6.07 5.59
N GLY A 60 3.04 -6.67 5.29
CA GLY A 60 2.11 -7.20 6.28
C GLY A 60 0.67 -6.85 5.89
N SER A 61 -0.30 -7.55 6.48
CA SER A 61 -1.72 -7.35 6.19
C SER A 61 -2.19 -6.04 6.81
N LEU A 62 -2.90 -5.20 6.07
CA LEU A 62 -3.55 -4.03 6.67
C LEU A 62 -4.83 -4.48 7.37
N SER A 63 -5.13 -3.89 8.53
CA SER A 63 -6.32 -4.24 9.32
C SER A 63 -7.63 -3.81 8.65
N SER A 64 -7.58 -2.75 7.85
CA SER A 64 -8.70 -2.21 7.09
C SER A 64 -8.17 -1.43 5.90
N THR A 65 -8.93 -1.38 4.80
CA THR A 65 -8.66 -0.53 3.63
C THR A 65 -8.73 0.96 3.95
N SER A 66 -9.54 1.34 4.95
CA SER A 66 -9.68 2.71 5.42
C SER A 66 -8.38 3.33 5.96
N ILE A 67 -7.39 2.52 6.34
CA ILE A 67 -6.09 3.07 6.78
C ILE A 67 -5.36 3.81 5.65
N VAL A 68 -5.64 3.49 4.39
CA VAL A 68 -5.01 4.12 3.23
C VAL A 68 -5.41 5.59 3.12
N SER A 69 -6.64 5.95 3.51
CA SER A 69 -7.04 7.37 3.57
C SER A 69 -6.33 8.14 4.69
N GLN A 70 -5.66 7.42 5.60
CA GLN A 70 -4.88 8.00 6.70
C GLN A 70 -3.39 8.10 6.39
N PHE A 71 -2.98 7.85 5.14
CA PHE A 71 -1.62 8.08 4.69
C PHE A 71 -1.42 9.57 4.37
N PRO A 72 -0.20 10.12 4.57
CA PRO A 72 0.04 11.51 4.32
C PRO A 72 0.07 11.82 2.82
N LEU A 73 -0.51 12.96 2.42
CA LEU A 73 -0.53 13.42 1.03
C LEU A 73 0.86 13.86 0.50
N SER A 74 1.86 13.92 1.39
CA SER A 74 3.27 14.14 1.04
C SER A 74 3.94 12.92 0.41
N LEU A 75 3.29 11.74 0.40
CA LEU A 75 3.88 10.53 -0.16
C LEU A 75 4.24 10.71 -1.64
N VAL A 76 5.50 10.38 -1.93
CA VAL A 76 6.11 10.32 -3.26
C VAL A 76 6.30 8.88 -3.68
N GLU A 77 6.70 8.01 -2.75
CA GLU A 77 6.89 6.59 -2.99
C GLU A 77 6.07 5.75 -2.02
N LEU A 78 5.26 4.85 -2.56
CA LEU A 78 4.48 3.89 -1.78
C LEU A 78 4.71 2.47 -2.29
N THR A 79 5.13 1.60 -1.38
CA THR A 79 5.16 0.16 -1.61
C THR A 79 4.28 -0.56 -0.60
N LEU A 80 3.30 -1.29 -1.11
CA LEU A 80 2.44 -2.18 -0.36
C LEU A 80 2.78 -3.63 -0.71
N SER A 81 3.11 -4.45 0.28
CA SER A 81 3.43 -5.86 0.11
C SER A 81 2.63 -6.73 1.08
N HIS A 82 1.91 -7.72 0.56
CA HIS A 82 1.03 -8.57 1.37
C HIS A 82 0.02 -7.78 2.23
N SER A 83 -0.38 -6.60 1.76
CA SER A 83 -1.31 -5.69 2.41
C SER A 83 -2.76 -6.16 2.43
N LYS A 84 -3.14 -7.11 1.57
CA LYS A 84 -4.46 -7.75 1.55
C LYS A 84 -5.62 -6.74 1.45
N LEU A 85 -5.44 -5.66 0.68
CA LEU A 85 -6.51 -4.71 0.41
C LEU A 85 -7.66 -5.41 -0.33
N GLN A 86 -8.88 -5.21 0.16
CA GLN A 86 -10.10 -5.69 -0.50
C GLN A 86 -10.68 -4.65 -1.47
N ASP A 87 -10.51 -3.37 -1.13
CA ASP A 87 -10.89 -2.25 -1.99
C ASP A 87 -9.78 -1.95 -3.00
N ASP A 88 -10.19 -1.44 -4.17
CA ASP A 88 -9.29 -1.15 -5.27
C ASP A 88 -8.25 -0.08 -4.90
N PRO A 89 -6.95 -0.41 -4.87
CA PRO A 89 -5.90 0.55 -4.54
C PRO A 89 -5.84 1.73 -5.52
N MET A 90 -6.25 1.53 -6.78
CA MET A 90 -6.27 2.60 -7.79
C MET A 90 -7.37 3.64 -7.51
N ILE A 91 -8.42 3.26 -6.78
CA ILE A 91 -9.46 4.18 -6.30
C ILE A 91 -9.06 4.85 -4.99
N LEU A 92 -8.38 4.13 -4.10
CA LEU A 92 -7.95 4.68 -2.81
C LEU A 92 -6.83 5.72 -2.95
N LEU A 93 -5.93 5.53 -3.93
CA LEU A 93 -4.70 6.31 -4.06
C LEU A 93 -4.72 7.36 -5.19
N LYS A 94 -5.78 7.42 -6.01
CA LYS A 94 -5.83 8.30 -7.20
C LYS A 94 -5.59 9.77 -6.93
N ASP A 95 -5.96 10.25 -5.75
CA ASP A 95 -5.95 11.66 -5.38
C ASP A 95 -4.65 12.07 -4.65
N PHE A 96 -3.67 11.18 -4.51
CA PHE A 96 -2.38 11.50 -3.89
C PHE A 96 -1.56 12.39 -4.85
N PRO A 97 -1.38 13.69 -4.53
CA PRO A 97 -0.95 14.67 -5.51
C PRO A 97 0.53 14.54 -5.90
N ASN A 98 1.35 13.99 -5.01
CA ASN A 98 2.80 13.89 -5.15
C ASN A 98 3.28 12.47 -5.47
N LEU A 99 2.37 11.49 -5.55
CA LEU A 99 2.74 10.08 -5.68
C LEU A 99 3.35 9.83 -7.06
N GLN A 100 4.63 9.48 -7.08
CA GLN A 100 5.42 9.22 -8.29
C GLN A 100 5.71 7.73 -8.49
N THR A 101 5.85 6.97 -7.41
CA THR A 101 6.12 5.53 -7.46
C THR A 101 5.09 4.77 -6.64
N LEU A 102 4.38 3.84 -7.29
CA LEU A 102 3.47 2.91 -6.64
C LEU A 102 3.88 1.47 -6.95
N CYS A 103 4.16 0.69 -5.89
CA CYS A 103 4.47 -0.72 -5.98
C CYS A 103 3.43 -1.54 -5.21
N LEU A 104 2.62 -2.31 -5.93
CA LEU A 104 1.64 -3.26 -5.41
C LEU A 104 2.21 -4.68 -5.55
N LEU A 105 2.62 -5.29 -4.44
CA LEU A 105 3.41 -6.51 -4.43
C LEU A 105 2.74 -7.62 -3.61
N ALA A 106 2.81 -8.86 -4.12
CA ALA A 106 2.51 -10.09 -3.37
C ALA A 106 1.21 -10.02 -2.57
N GLU A 107 0.06 -10.21 -3.22
CA GLU A 107 -1.26 -10.15 -2.57
C GLU A 107 -1.48 -8.83 -1.79
N SER A 108 -0.92 -7.70 -2.26
CA SER A 108 -1.23 -6.39 -1.68
C SER A 108 -2.66 -5.96 -1.95
N TYR A 109 -3.26 -6.48 -3.02
CA TYR A 109 -4.68 -6.39 -3.35
C TYR A 109 -5.20 -7.81 -3.63
N THR A 110 -6.37 -8.12 -3.10
CA THR A 110 -7.04 -9.43 -3.21
C THR A 110 -8.45 -9.30 -3.77
N GLY A 111 -8.71 -8.27 -4.56
CA GLY A 111 -9.90 -8.23 -5.41
C GLY A 111 -9.55 -8.57 -6.85
N THR A 112 -10.58 -8.62 -7.69
CA THR A 112 -10.47 -9.13 -9.07
C THR A 112 -10.37 -8.04 -10.12
N THR A 113 -10.71 -6.78 -9.80
CA THR A 113 -10.75 -5.70 -10.78
C THR A 113 -10.13 -4.42 -10.22
N MET A 114 -9.20 -3.83 -10.96
CA MET A 114 -8.74 -2.47 -10.72
C MET A 114 -9.27 -1.51 -11.78
N VAL A 115 -9.58 -0.28 -11.38
CA VAL A 115 -10.09 0.78 -12.24
C VAL A 115 -9.29 2.05 -11.98
N CYS A 116 -8.58 2.53 -13.00
CA CYS A 116 -8.00 3.86 -13.00
C CYS A 116 -8.99 4.83 -13.64
N LYS A 117 -9.52 5.76 -12.84
CA LYS A 117 -10.48 6.77 -13.28
C LYS A 117 -9.81 7.91 -14.03
N SER A 118 -10.55 8.54 -14.92
CA SER A 118 -10.10 9.71 -15.69
C SER A 118 -9.51 10.78 -14.77
N HIS A 119 -8.40 11.41 -15.18
CA HIS A 119 -7.68 12.44 -14.41
C HIS A 119 -7.07 11.96 -13.08
N SER A 120 -6.95 10.66 -12.84
CA SER A 120 -6.24 10.12 -11.67
C SER A 120 -4.72 10.07 -11.85
N PHE A 121 -4.00 10.09 -10.73
CA PHE A 121 -2.55 9.90 -10.67
C PHE A 121 -1.76 10.90 -11.53
N PRO A 122 -1.86 12.22 -11.25
CA PRO A 122 -1.29 13.26 -12.10
C PRO A 122 0.24 13.22 -12.18
N GLN A 123 0.92 12.64 -11.18
CA GLN A 123 2.39 12.59 -11.11
C GLN A 123 2.97 11.17 -11.12
N LEU A 124 2.16 10.12 -11.30
CA LEU A 124 2.67 8.75 -11.21
C LEU A 124 3.58 8.43 -12.40
N HIS A 125 4.86 8.16 -12.12
CA HIS A 125 5.89 7.83 -13.09
C HIS A 125 6.16 6.33 -13.18
N VAL A 126 6.08 5.62 -12.06
CA VAL A 126 6.41 4.21 -11.96
C VAL A 126 5.25 3.46 -11.29
N LEU A 127 4.71 2.47 -12.00
CA LEU A 127 3.72 1.54 -11.47
C LEU A 127 4.24 0.11 -11.59
N LYS A 128 4.31 -0.59 -10.45
CA LYS A 128 4.66 -2.01 -10.40
C LYS A 128 3.53 -2.80 -9.78
N VAL A 129 3.04 -3.80 -10.52
CA VAL A 129 1.94 -4.68 -10.12
C VAL A 129 2.42 -6.12 -10.18
N TRP A 130 2.79 -6.68 -9.03
CA TRP A 130 3.47 -7.97 -8.96
C TRP A 130 2.73 -8.94 -8.05
N LYS A 131 2.54 -10.19 -8.50
CA LYS A 131 1.96 -11.28 -7.70
C LYS A 131 0.59 -10.91 -7.10
N LEU A 132 -0.25 -10.23 -7.88
CA LEU A 132 -1.66 -10.02 -7.56
C LEU A 132 -2.48 -11.14 -8.17
N GLU A 133 -2.34 -12.36 -7.65
CA GLU A 133 -2.80 -13.59 -8.31
C GLU A 133 -4.31 -13.68 -8.54
N GLN A 134 -5.10 -12.86 -7.84
CA GLN A 134 -6.56 -12.78 -7.98
C GLN A 134 -7.01 -11.70 -8.96
N LEU A 135 -6.10 -10.87 -9.46
CA LEU A 135 -6.44 -9.79 -10.39
C LEU A 135 -6.79 -10.38 -11.76
N GLU A 136 -8.04 -10.22 -12.17
CA GLU A 136 -8.56 -10.71 -13.45
C GLU A 136 -8.64 -9.60 -14.50
N GLU A 137 -8.95 -8.37 -14.07
CA GLU A 137 -9.22 -7.25 -14.96
C GLU A 137 -8.57 -5.95 -14.49
N TRP A 138 -8.01 -5.18 -15.43
CA TRP A 138 -7.55 -3.82 -15.17
C TRP A 138 -8.13 -2.86 -16.21
N LYS A 139 -9.03 -1.98 -15.75
CA LYS A 139 -9.70 -0.96 -16.55
C LYS A 139 -8.96 0.37 -16.42
N ILE A 140 -8.66 0.99 -17.55
CA ILE A 140 -8.02 2.31 -17.61
C ILE A 140 -8.91 3.22 -18.43
N GLU A 141 -9.46 4.25 -17.79
CA GLU A 141 -10.23 5.29 -18.47
C GLU A 141 -9.31 6.26 -19.24
N PRO A 142 -9.85 7.01 -20.24
CA PRO A 142 -9.09 8.06 -20.92
C PRO A 142 -8.46 9.08 -19.96
N GLU A 143 -7.36 9.68 -20.37
CA GLU A 143 -6.67 10.76 -19.61
C GLU A 143 -6.24 10.36 -18.19
N THR A 144 -6.00 9.07 -17.99
CA THR A 144 -5.51 8.51 -16.73
C THR A 144 -4.01 8.27 -16.81
N LEU A 145 -3.30 8.40 -15.67
CA LEU A 145 -1.85 8.12 -15.57
C LEU A 145 -1.01 8.93 -16.60
N PRO A 146 -1.24 10.26 -16.76
CA PRO A 146 -0.66 11.04 -17.85
C PRO A 146 0.87 11.11 -17.84
N CYS A 147 1.49 10.86 -16.69
CA CYS A 147 2.93 10.96 -16.47
C CYS A 147 3.64 9.59 -16.38
N LEU A 148 2.94 8.49 -16.66
CA LEU A 148 3.49 7.14 -16.48
C LEU A 148 4.61 6.86 -17.49
N ARG A 149 5.79 6.50 -16.97
CA ARG A 149 7.00 6.21 -17.77
C ARG A 149 7.39 4.75 -17.70
N GLN A 150 7.09 4.09 -16.58
CA GLN A 150 7.41 2.69 -16.36
C GLN A 150 6.20 1.94 -15.79
N LEU A 151 5.83 0.88 -16.48
CA LEU A 151 4.84 -0.09 -16.04
C LEU A 151 5.48 -1.47 -15.99
N GLU A 152 5.39 -2.14 -14.85
CA GLU A 152 5.85 -3.51 -14.71
C GLU A 152 4.74 -4.39 -14.13
N ILE A 153 4.30 -5.39 -14.90
CA ILE A 153 3.30 -6.37 -14.47
C ILE A 153 3.96 -7.74 -14.44
N ARG A 154 3.85 -8.44 -13.30
CA ARG A 154 4.49 -9.76 -13.14
C ARG A 154 3.62 -10.69 -12.32
N SER A 155 3.37 -11.91 -12.81
CA SER A 155 2.69 -12.97 -12.06
C SER A 155 1.32 -12.56 -11.46
N CYS A 156 0.53 -11.75 -12.17
CA CYS A 156 -0.78 -11.27 -11.69
C CYS A 156 -1.96 -12.13 -12.17
N CYS A 157 -1.72 -13.22 -12.89
CA CYS A 157 -2.75 -14.10 -13.41
C CYS A 157 -2.27 -15.55 -13.32
N GLN A 158 -3.19 -16.49 -13.12
CA GLN A 158 -2.91 -17.94 -13.23
C GLN A 158 -2.90 -18.45 -14.69
N TYR A 159 -3.29 -17.64 -15.68
CA TYR A 159 -3.62 -18.10 -17.04
C TYR A 159 -2.83 -17.44 -18.19
N ILE A 160 -1.63 -16.91 -17.93
CA ILE A 160 -0.70 -16.46 -18.99
C ILE A 160 0.54 -17.36 -18.99
#